data_AF-A0A1G0GE41-F1
#
_entry.id   AF-A0A1G0GE41-F1
#
_cell.length_a   1.000
_cell.length_b   1.000
_cell.length_c   1.000
_cell.angle_alpha   90.00
_cell.angle_beta   90.00
_cell.angle_gamma   90.00
#
_symmetry.space_group_name_H-M   'P 1'
#
loop_
_entity.id
_entity.type
_entity.pdbx_description
1 polymer ?
#
loop_
_entity_poly.entity_id
_entity_poly.type
_entity_poly.pdbx_seq_one_letter_code
_entity_poly.pdbx_strand_id
1 'polypeptide(L)'
;MTIFVKDIIDKVKKRIALFNKKKVRCKSFIRIESQITIEQLSILLSGYAGSNELASLESLEPFLIFLSDRWDNIQETDAIYPHSPESYANQSCCFLAQELAEILHEHYYFLLMPTLRLATDQSIQEIINLKLHEFVFADDGVTPIHVANCLDQANDHRTTTLFHPNHKTQLLSKNESSRVINHCSESIIYYDALIYRQNHAYDIDKDINKIADEYHHAIKNSRCVVKASYGEKGKQKLVNHFVNQIKNIKHLIGIMQTCFYSRREWYELLENMQDQDLLRIVLAGDSIIDCVQRDKFYIGDENHDKAFLFCILESYIRLRKQQGNVDLPITLLPNYAGKWFHQYGKPWFGGYSMEEKLEAANALRLFLVSDLPLDKLKISIDAKYLGPLFEGDLGVITQQIRVPGRSYFF
;
A
#
# COMPACT_ATOMS: atom_id res chain seq x y z
N MET A 1 37.31 -19.36 -5.70
CA MET A 1 37.29 -18.44 -4.54
C MET A 1 36.24 -18.99 -3.59
N THR A 2 36.59 -19.24 -2.33
CA THR A 2 35.64 -19.74 -1.34
C THR A 2 34.83 -18.56 -0.80
N ILE A 3 33.51 -18.59 -0.99
CA ILE A 3 32.60 -17.53 -0.54
C ILE A 3 31.75 -18.09 0.60
N PHE A 4 31.68 -17.37 1.73
CA PHE A 4 30.82 -17.74 2.86
C PHE A 4 29.50 -16.95 2.81
N VAL A 5 28.46 -17.49 3.45
CA VAL A 5 27.15 -16.84 3.55
C VAL A 5 27.24 -15.44 4.18
N LYS A 6 28.07 -15.27 5.23
CA LYS A 6 28.30 -13.95 5.85
C LYS A 6 28.85 -12.90 4.88
N ASP A 7 29.69 -13.30 3.93
CA ASP A 7 30.32 -12.36 2.99
C ASP A 7 29.26 -11.75 2.04
N ILE A 8 28.30 -12.57 1.62
CA ILE A 8 27.13 -12.14 0.83
C ILE A 8 26.30 -11.15 1.64
N ILE A 9 25.99 -11.49 2.89
CA ILE A 9 25.14 -10.69 3.77
C ILE A 9 25.75 -9.32 4.01
N ASP A 10 27.06 -9.26 4.28
CA ASP A 10 27.75 -7.99 4.51
C ASP A 10 27.70 -7.09 3.28
N LYS A 11 27.88 -7.65 2.08
CA LYS A 11 27.72 -6.91 0.82
C LYS A 11 26.29 -6.38 0.66
N VAL A 12 25.27 -7.23 0.85
CA VAL A 12 23.86 -6.86 0.75
C VAL A 12 23.52 -5.74 1.76
N LYS A 13 23.87 -5.92 3.03
CA LYS A 13 23.66 -4.91 4.08
C LYS A 13 24.33 -3.59 3.75
N LYS A 14 25.56 -3.62 3.26
CA LYS A 14 26.29 -2.41 2.84
C LYS A 14 25.57 -1.68 1.71
N ARG A 15 25.10 -2.40 0.69
CA ARG A 15 24.34 -1.80 -0.43
C ARG A 15 23.01 -1.22 0.02
N ILE A 16 22.28 -1.95 0.87
CA ILE A 16 21.01 -1.47 1.47
C ILE A 16 21.24 -0.21 2.32
N ALA A 17 22.32 -0.14 3.09
CA ALA A 17 22.64 1.02 3.94
C ALA A 17 23.00 2.27 3.13
N LEU A 18 23.63 2.10 1.96
CA LEU A 18 23.96 3.19 1.05
C LEU A 18 22.74 3.71 0.27
N PHE A 19 21.65 2.93 0.23
CA PHE A 19 20.44 3.32 -0.49
C PHE A 19 19.66 4.41 0.24
N ASN A 20 19.42 5.53 -0.45
CA ASN A 20 18.73 6.68 0.14
C ASN A 20 17.21 6.52 0.08
N LYS A 21 16.63 5.97 1.16
CA LYS A 21 15.17 5.78 1.32
C LYS A 21 14.35 7.06 1.12
N LYS A 22 14.91 8.25 1.41
CA LYS A 22 14.18 9.53 1.42
C LYS A 22 13.91 10.10 0.03
N LYS A 23 14.54 9.56 -1.03
CA LYS A 23 14.40 10.09 -2.39
C LYS A 23 13.27 9.45 -3.20
N VAL A 24 12.70 8.34 -2.74
CA VAL A 24 11.73 7.57 -3.53
C VAL A 24 10.31 7.94 -3.13
N ARG A 25 9.55 8.51 -4.06
CA ARG A 25 8.10 8.72 -3.90
C ARG A 25 7.37 7.48 -4.39
N CYS A 26 6.87 6.67 -3.47
CA CYS A 26 5.99 5.53 -3.76
C CYS A 26 4.56 5.78 -3.27
N LYS A 27 3.57 5.10 -3.87
CA LYS A 27 2.19 5.07 -3.37
C LYS A 27 2.16 4.48 -1.95
N SER A 28 1.18 4.88 -1.15
CA SER A 28 0.99 4.50 0.26
C SER A 28 1.13 2.99 0.49
N PHE A 29 0.35 2.18 -0.22
CA PHE A 29 0.37 0.72 -0.05
C PHE A 29 1.69 0.05 -0.45
N ILE A 30 2.40 0.59 -1.44
CA ILE A 30 3.75 0.12 -1.80
C ILE A 30 4.73 0.41 -0.67
N ARG A 31 4.59 1.54 0.05
CA ARG A 31 5.44 1.83 1.22
C ARG A 31 5.19 0.87 2.38
N ILE A 32 3.94 0.47 2.60
CA ILE A 32 3.58 -0.54 3.61
C ILE A 32 4.19 -1.89 3.27
N GLU A 33 3.97 -2.38 2.04
CA GLU A 33 4.62 -3.61 1.55
C GLU A 33 6.13 -3.51 1.71
N SER A 34 6.72 -2.37 1.33
CA SER A 34 8.16 -2.19 1.42
C SER A 34 8.66 -2.26 2.86
N GLN A 35 7.93 -1.69 3.83
CA GLN A 35 8.31 -1.75 5.24
C GLN A 35 8.29 -3.19 5.76
N ILE A 36 7.20 -3.92 5.49
CA ILE A 36 7.02 -5.31 5.91
C ILE A 36 8.11 -6.20 5.32
N THR A 37 8.33 -6.11 4.01
CA THR A 37 9.37 -6.87 3.32
C THR A 37 10.76 -6.59 3.90
N ILE A 38 11.08 -5.34 4.19
CA ILE A 38 12.39 -4.98 4.73
C ILE A 38 12.57 -5.47 6.17
N GLU A 39 11.53 -5.45 6.99
CA GLU A 39 11.59 -6.03 8.33
C GLU A 39 11.89 -7.53 8.26
N GLN A 40 11.20 -8.26 7.38
CA GLN A 40 11.46 -9.69 7.14
C GLN A 40 12.89 -9.94 6.63
N LEU A 41 13.34 -9.17 5.64
CA LEU A 41 14.69 -9.26 5.10
C LEU A 41 15.75 -8.94 6.17
N SER A 42 15.51 -7.93 7.00
CA SER A 42 16.43 -7.54 8.07
C SER A 42 16.57 -8.64 9.12
N ILE A 43 15.45 -9.30 9.49
CA ILE A 43 15.46 -10.45 10.39
C ILE A 43 16.28 -11.59 9.76
N LEU A 44 16.01 -11.92 8.50
CA LEU A 44 16.72 -12.98 7.77
C LEU A 44 18.22 -12.70 7.68
N LEU A 45 18.63 -11.51 7.21
CA LEU A 45 20.04 -11.10 7.11
C LEU A 45 20.73 -11.04 8.48
N SER A 46 19.99 -10.81 9.57
CA SER A 46 20.56 -10.81 10.93
C SER A 46 20.79 -12.23 11.44
N GLY A 47 19.88 -13.16 11.13
CA GLY A 47 20.00 -14.57 11.51
C GLY A 47 21.25 -15.24 10.95
N TYR A 48 21.73 -14.81 9.78
CA TYR A 48 22.89 -15.39 9.11
C TYR A 48 24.16 -14.51 9.14
N ALA A 49 24.16 -13.37 9.84
CA ALA A 49 25.26 -12.40 9.82
C ALA A 49 26.62 -12.96 10.27
N GLY A 50 26.62 -14.01 11.09
CA GLY A 50 27.82 -14.71 11.56
C GLY A 50 28.04 -16.09 10.94
N SER A 51 27.28 -16.45 9.90
CA SER A 51 27.36 -17.80 9.32
C SER A 51 28.70 -18.05 8.65
N ASN A 52 29.37 -19.13 9.08
CA ASN A 52 30.60 -19.64 8.46
C ASN A 52 30.31 -20.76 7.46
N GLU A 53 29.05 -20.96 7.07
CA GLU A 53 28.68 -21.91 6.04
C GLU A 53 29.18 -21.42 4.68
N LEU A 54 29.64 -22.38 3.86
CA LEU A 54 29.96 -22.12 2.46
C LEU A 54 28.69 -21.75 1.71
N ALA A 55 28.78 -20.76 0.85
CA ALA A 55 27.67 -20.39 -0.03
C ALA A 55 27.42 -21.50 -1.04
N SER A 56 26.31 -22.22 -0.88
CA SER A 56 25.85 -23.32 -1.71
C SER A 56 24.35 -23.16 -1.93
N LEU A 57 23.76 -23.92 -2.86
CA LEU A 57 22.31 -23.89 -3.06
C LEU A 57 21.55 -24.18 -1.76
N GLU A 58 22.03 -25.12 -0.95
CA GLU A 58 21.42 -25.52 0.32
C GLU A 58 21.53 -24.40 1.38
N SER A 59 22.71 -23.82 1.58
CA SER A 59 22.88 -22.76 2.59
C SER A 59 22.23 -21.42 2.18
N LEU A 60 21.94 -21.24 0.89
CA LEU A 60 21.27 -20.05 0.36
C LEU A 60 19.75 -20.21 0.20
N GLU A 61 19.22 -21.42 0.37
CA GLU A 61 17.79 -21.74 0.24
C GLU A 61 16.87 -20.76 1.01
N PRO A 62 17.17 -20.36 2.27
CA PRO A 62 16.31 -19.42 3.00
C PRO A 62 16.11 -18.07 2.28
N PHE A 63 17.12 -17.59 1.56
CA PHE A 63 17.04 -16.35 0.79
C PHE A 63 16.25 -16.53 -0.51
N LEU A 64 16.36 -17.70 -1.13
CA LEU A 64 15.59 -18.05 -2.32
C LEU A 64 14.11 -18.19 -1.99
N ILE A 65 13.78 -18.85 -0.88
CA ILE A 65 12.42 -18.94 -0.36
C ILE A 65 11.87 -17.54 -0.09
N PHE A 66 12.63 -16.68 0.59
CA PHE A 66 12.20 -15.30 0.84
C PHE A 66 11.87 -14.53 -0.44
N LEU A 67 12.71 -14.61 -1.47
CA LEU A 67 12.46 -13.93 -2.74
C LEU A 67 11.23 -14.50 -3.47
N SER A 68 11.08 -15.83 -3.47
CA SER A 68 9.94 -16.54 -4.08
C SER A 68 8.62 -16.19 -3.37
N ASP A 69 8.58 -16.33 -2.04
CA ASP A 69 7.41 -16.01 -1.22
C ASP A 69 6.99 -14.55 -1.45
N ARG A 70 7.96 -13.63 -1.52
CA ARG A 70 7.66 -12.23 -1.83
C ARG A 70 7.04 -12.09 -3.22
N TRP A 71 7.61 -12.73 -4.25
CA TRP A 71 7.07 -12.67 -5.60
C TRP A 71 5.61 -13.13 -5.64
N ASP A 72 5.29 -14.24 -4.99
CA ASP A 72 3.93 -14.78 -4.95
C ASP A 72 2.93 -13.80 -4.34
N ASN A 73 3.40 -13.03 -3.35
CA ASN A 73 2.60 -12.02 -2.65
C ASN A 73 2.40 -10.73 -3.45
N ILE A 74 3.39 -10.32 -4.26
CA ILE A 74 3.35 -9.04 -4.97
C ILE A 74 2.98 -9.15 -6.45
N GLN A 75 3.04 -10.34 -7.06
CA GLN A 75 2.64 -10.53 -8.47
C GLN A 75 1.22 -9.99 -8.69
N GLU A 76 0.95 -9.41 -9.86
CA GLU A 76 -0.33 -8.75 -10.18
C GLU A 76 -0.70 -7.55 -9.27
N THR A 77 0.29 -6.95 -8.61
CA THR A 77 0.12 -5.70 -7.85
C THR A 77 1.03 -4.59 -8.39
N ASP A 78 0.82 -3.36 -7.94
CA ASP A 78 1.70 -2.24 -8.29
C ASP A 78 3.08 -2.32 -7.60
N ALA A 79 3.26 -3.23 -6.63
CA ALA A 79 4.52 -3.41 -5.92
C ALA A 79 5.54 -4.28 -6.68
N ILE A 80 5.17 -4.89 -7.82
CA ILE A 80 6.09 -5.72 -8.62
C ILE A 80 7.34 -4.94 -9.07
N TYR A 81 8.42 -5.68 -9.32
CA TYR A 81 9.71 -5.11 -9.70
C TYR A 81 9.64 -4.18 -10.92
N PRO A 82 8.92 -4.50 -12.01
CA PRO A 82 8.83 -3.60 -13.16
C PRO A 82 8.01 -2.32 -12.94
N HIS A 83 7.00 -2.37 -12.06
CA HIS A 83 6.11 -1.23 -11.80
C HIS A 83 6.64 -0.27 -10.74
N SER A 84 7.38 -0.80 -9.76
CA SER A 84 7.95 0.01 -8.68
C SER A 84 9.43 -0.27 -8.46
N PRO A 85 10.28 -0.22 -9.49
CA PRO A 85 11.68 -0.66 -9.41
C PRO A 85 12.48 0.12 -8.38
N GLU A 86 12.12 1.38 -8.13
CA GLU A 86 12.78 2.25 -7.17
C GLU A 86 12.31 2.05 -5.72
N SER A 87 11.25 1.25 -5.48
CA SER A 87 10.78 1.01 -4.11
C SER A 87 11.89 0.41 -3.24
N TYR A 88 11.89 0.77 -1.96
CA TYR A 88 12.99 0.36 -1.08
C TYR A 88 13.10 -1.16 -0.94
N ALA A 89 11.97 -1.87 -0.91
CA ALA A 89 11.96 -3.31 -0.96
C ALA A 89 12.44 -3.87 -2.30
N ASN A 90 11.98 -3.34 -3.44
CA ASN A 90 12.44 -3.82 -4.75
C ASN A 90 13.94 -3.65 -4.93
N GLN A 91 14.52 -2.50 -4.56
CA GLN A 91 15.95 -2.27 -4.61
C GLN A 91 16.73 -3.20 -3.68
N SER A 92 16.24 -3.40 -2.45
CA SER A 92 16.91 -4.28 -1.48
C SER A 92 16.87 -5.75 -1.91
N CYS A 93 15.73 -6.21 -2.42
CA CYS A 93 15.60 -7.53 -3.02
C CYS A 93 16.45 -7.68 -4.29
N CYS A 94 16.56 -6.65 -5.13
CA CYS A 94 17.45 -6.66 -6.29
C CYS A 94 18.91 -6.81 -5.87
N PHE A 95 19.35 -6.10 -4.82
CA PHE A 95 20.71 -6.27 -4.31
C PHE A 95 20.95 -7.68 -3.81
N LEU A 96 20.01 -8.26 -3.04
CA LEU A 96 20.10 -9.65 -2.61
C LEU A 96 20.19 -10.60 -3.81
N ALA A 97 19.24 -10.50 -4.75
CA ALA A 97 19.19 -11.38 -5.92
C ALA A 97 20.43 -11.27 -6.80
N GLN A 98 21.02 -10.08 -6.95
CA GLN A 98 22.27 -9.91 -7.71
C GLN A 98 23.45 -10.63 -7.07
N GLU A 99 23.61 -10.55 -5.74
CA GLU A 99 24.71 -11.27 -5.07
C GLU A 99 24.50 -12.80 -5.10
N LEU A 100 23.25 -13.27 -5.04
CA LEU A 100 22.93 -14.70 -5.16
C LEU A 100 23.13 -15.22 -6.59
N ALA A 101 22.74 -14.42 -7.59
CA ALA A 101 22.85 -14.74 -9.01
C ALA A 101 24.30 -15.04 -9.44
N GLU A 102 25.28 -14.31 -8.90
CA GLU A 102 26.70 -14.55 -9.18
C GLU A 102 27.15 -15.96 -8.78
N ILE A 103 26.60 -16.48 -7.68
CA ILE A 103 26.96 -17.78 -7.10
C ILE A 103 26.19 -18.92 -7.78
N LEU A 104 24.92 -18.67 -8.09
CA LEU A 104 24.03 -19.65 -8.70
C LEU A 104 24.15 -19.71 -10.22
N HIS A 105 24.94 -18.81 -10.81
CA HIS A 105 25.16 -18.69 -12.26
C HIS A 105 23.86 -18.52 -13.06
N GLU A 106 22.92 -17.73 -12.52
CA GLU A 106 21.65 -17.41 -13.17
C GLU A 106 21.39 -15.91 -13.22
N HIS A 107 20.54 -15.43 -14.13
CA HIS A 107 20.17 -14.02 -14.15
C HIS A 107 19.27 -13.69 -12.96
N TYR A 108 19.55 -12.58 -12.26
CA TYR A 108 18.84 -12.19 -11.03
C TYR A 108 17.33 -12.02 -11.20
N TYR A 109 16.82 -11.79 -12.43
CA TYR A 109 15.38 -11.78 -12.69
C TYR A 109 14.69 -13.11 -12.37
N PHE A 110 15.34 -14.25 -12.58
CA PHE A 110 14.77 -15.56 -12.27
C PHE A 110 14.69 -15.83 -10.76
N LEU A 111 15.52 -15.13 -9.98
CA LEU A 111 15.47 -15.15 -8.52
C LEU A 111 14.38 -14.23 -7.98
N LEU A 112 14.22 -13.05 -8.60
CA LEU A 112 13.19 -12.08 -8.19
C LEU A 112 11.78 -12.49 -8.62
N MET A 113 11.65 -13.08 -9.81
CA MET A 113 10.38 -13.39 -10.47
C MET A 113 10.44 -14.82 -11.04
N PRO A 114 10.34 -15.86 -10.18
CA PRO A 114 10.50 -17.25 -10.61
C PRO A 114 9.56 -17.69 -11.73
N THR A 115 8.38 -17.07 -11.88
CA THR A 115 7.43 -17.35 -12.96
C THR A 115 7.99 -17.08 -14.35
N LEU A 116 9.04 -16.25 -14.49
CA LEU A 116 9.73 -16.04 -15.77
C LEU A 116 10.34 -17.31 -16.35
N ARG A 117 10.61 -18.32 -15.52
CA ARG A 117 11.08 -19.64 -15.99
C ARG A 117 10.02 -20.39 -16.82
N LEU A 118 8.77 -19.96 -16.75
CA LEU A 118 7.65 -20.53 -17.53
C LEU A 118 7.45 -19.81 -18.88
N ALA A 119 8.14 -18.68 -19.11
CA ALA A 119 8.04 -17.95 -20.37
C ALA A 119 8.78 -18.67 -21.50
N THR A 120 8.47 -18.31 -22.75
CA THR A 120 9.16 -18.88 -23.93
C THR A 120 10.60 -18.39 -24.03
N ASP A 121 11.49 -19.24 -24.58
CA ASP A 121 12.93 -18.93 -24.72
C ASP A 121 13.19 -17.59 -25.41
N GLN A 122 12.43 -17.26 -26.46
CA GLN A 122 12.57 -15.99 -27.17
C GLN A 122 12.25 -14.79 -26.26
N SER A 123 11.15 -14.86 -25.51
CA SER A 123 10.74 -13.78 -24.61
C SER A 123 11.76 -13.60 -23.48
N ILE A 124 12.32 -14.70 -22.97
CA ILE A 124 13.35 -14.68 -21.94
C ILE A 124 14.61 -13.94 -22.42
N GLN A 125 15.12 -14.27 -23.61
CA GLN A 125 16.34 -13.66 -24.14
C GLN A 125 16.19 -12.15 -24.37
N GLU A 126 14.98 -11.70 -24.72
CA GLU A 126 14.70 -10.28 -24.86
C GLU A 126 14.71 -9.58 -23.50
N ILE A 127 14.08 -10.15 -22.46
CA ILE A 127 13.94 -9.42 -21.19
C ILE A 127 15.20 -9.33 -20.36
N ILE A 128 16.11 -10.31 -20.43
CA ILE A 128 17.33 -10.28 -19.60
C ILE A 128 18.23 -9.10 -19.98
N ASN A 129 18.03 -8.53 -21.17
CA ASN A 129 18.73 -7.35 -21.66
C ASN A 129 18.00 -6.03 -21.33
N LEU A 130 16.77 -6.10 -20.82
CA LEU A 130 15.96 -4.96 -20.44
C LEU A 130 16.16 -4.62 -18.96
N LYS A 131 16.09 -3.34 -18.63
CA LYS A 131 15.95 -2.86 -17.25
C LYS A 131 14.54 -3.14 -16.73
N LEU A 132 14.39 -3.22 -15.42
CA LEU A 132 13.11 -3.54 -14.78
C LEU A 132 11.97 -2.62 -15.24
N HIS A 133 12.22 -1.31 -15.39
CA HIS A 133 11.20 -0.37 -15.83
C HIS A 133 10.88 -0.42 -17.33
N GLU A 134 11.56 -1.23 -18.15
CA GLU A 134 11.38 -1.25 -19.61
C GLU A 134 10.30 -2.23 -20.08
N PHE A 135 9.75 -3.05 -19.18
CA PHE A 135 8.70 -4.00 -19.51
C PHE A 135 7.57 -4.02 -18.47
N VAL A 136 6.45 -4.64 -18.84
CA VAL A 136 5.32 -4.98 -17.95
C VAL A 136 4.97 -6.45 -18.15
N PHE A 137 4.09 -7.00 -17.33
CA PHE A 137 3.59 -8.36 -17.53
C PHE A 137 2.24 -8.36 -18.27
N ALA A 138 2.06 -9.40 -19.08
CA ALA A 138 0.77 -9.81 -19.63
C ALA A 138 -0.19 -10.24 -18.51
N ASP A 139 -1.47 -10.37 -18.84
CA ASP A 139 -2.50 -10.80 -17.90
C ASP A 139 -2.36 -12.26 -17.47
N ASP A 140 -1.50 -13.05 -18.12
CA ASP A 140 -1.15 -14.41 -17.70
C ASP A 140 -0.14 -14.46 -16.52
N GLY A 141 0.40 -13.31 -16.10
CA GLY A 141 1.36 -13.19 -15.00
C GLY A 141 2.76 -13.76 -15.29
N VAL A 142 3.01 -14.20 -16.53
CA VAL A 142 4.24 -14.90 -16.94
C VAL A 142 4.91 -14.18 -18.09
N THR A 143 4.15 -13.82 -19.11
CA THR A 143 4.68 -13.30 -20.37
C THR A 143 5.05 -11.83 -20.21
N PRO A 144 6.33 -11.47 -20.37
CA PRO A 144 6.73 -10.08 -20.34
C PRO A 144 6.39 -9.37 -21.66
N ILE A 145 6.07 -8.08 -21.56
CA ILE A 145 5.72 -7.20 -22.67
C ILE A 145 6.72 -6.05 -22.68
N HIS A 146 7.57 -6.00 -23.70
CA HIS A 146 8.48 -4.88 -23.93
C HIS A 146 7.68 -3.67 -24.43
N VAL A 147 7.58 -2.66 -23.56
CA VAL A 147 6.65 -1.53 -23.72
C VAL A 147 6.99 -0.73 -24.99
N ALA A 148 8.27 -0.45 -25.20
CA ALA A 148 8.72 0.34 -26.34
C ALA A 148 8.43 -0.37 -27.68
N ASN A 149 8.73 -1.67 -27.76
CA ASN A 149 8.43 -2.46 -28.95
C ASN A 149 6.94 -2.44 -29.32
N CYS A 150 6.03 -2.46 -28.34
CA CYS A 150 4.59 -2.38 -28.62
C CYS A 150 4.20 -1.04 -29.27
N LEU A 151 4.73 0.07 -28.77
CA LEU A 151 4.45 1.41 -29.31
C LEU A 151 5.10 1.60 -30.70
N ASP A 152 6.33 1.13 -30.88
CA ASP A 152 7.01 1.19 -32.18
C ASP A 152 6.31 0.34 -33.24
N GLN A 153 5.86 -0.87 -32.88
CA GLN A 153 5.07 -1.69 -33.80
C GLN A 153 3.77 -1.00 -34.21
N ALA A 154 3.09 -0.32 -33.29
CA ALA A 154 1.89 0.45 -33.63
C ALA A 154 2.22 1.63 -34.54
N ASN A 155 3.35 2.31 -34.30
CA ASN A 155 3.86 3.37 -35.17
C ASN A 155 4.15 2.86 -36.59
N ASP A 156 4.89 1.75 -36.73
CA ASP A 156 5.28 1.13 -38.00
C ASP A 156 4.06 0.71 -38.83
N HIS A 157 3.06 0.12 -38.18
CA HIS A 157 1.81 -0.31 -38.84
C HIS A 157 0.79 0.82 -39.00
N ARG A 158 1.13 2.06 -38.60
CA ARG A 158 0.25 3.23 -38.66
C ARG A 158 -1.12 2.98 -38.03
N THR A 159 -1.12 2.38 -36.84
CA THR A 159 -2.31 2.00 -36.08
C THR A 159 -2.19 2.44 -34.63
N THR A 160 -3.32 2.45 -33.91
CA THR A 160 -3.39 2.55 -32.45
C THR A 160 -3.55 1.20 -31.78
N THR A 161 -3.64 0.13 -32.57
CA THR A 161 -3.78 -1.22 -32.07
C THR A 161 -2.42 -1.74 -31.58
N LEU A 162 -2.35 -2.17 -30.32
CA LEU A 162 -1.13 -2.72 -29.72
C LEU A 162 -1.13 -4.25 -29.81
N PHE A 163 0.03 -4.81 -30.14
CA PHE A 163 0.25 -6.24 -30.30
C PHE A 163 1.33 -6.73 -29.34
N HIS A 164 1.33 -8.03 -29.04
CA HIS A 164 2.44 -8.64 -28.32
C HIS A 164 3.72 -8.54 -29.16
N PRO A 165 4.87 -8.17 -28.55
CA PRO A 165 6.12 -7.95 -29.27
C PRO A 165 6.53 -9.15 -30.16
N ASN A 166 6.29 -10.37 -29.66
CA ASN A 166 6.68 -11.63 -30.28
C ASN A 166 5.58 -12.26 -31.15
N HIS A 167 4.38 -11.68 -31.16
CA HIS A 167 3.24 -12.19 -31.90
C HIS A 167 2.50 -11.03 -32.58
N LYS A 168 2.96 -10.69 -33.80
CA LYS A 168 2.43 -9.55 -34.61
C LYS A 168 0.92 -9.60 -34.87
N THR A 169 0.28 -10.75 -34.69
CA THR A 169 -1.17 -10.94 -34.88
C THR A 169 -1.94 -11.01 -33.55
N GLN A 170 -1.26 -11.15 -32.42
CA GLN A 170 -1.90 -11.27 -31.12
C GLN A 170 -2.05 -9.89 -30.50
N LEU A 171 -3.30 -9.47 -30.35
CA LEU A 171 -3.67 -8.21 -29.73
C LEU A 171 -3.40 -8.24 -28.24
N LEU A 172 -2.91 -7.11 -27.70
CA LEU A 172 -2.91 -6.91 -26.26
C LEU A 172 -4.35 -6.82 -25.74
N SER A 173 -4.58 -7.36 -24.55
CA SER A 173 -5.82 -7.16 -23.80
C SER A 173 -6.04 -5.66 -23.50
N LYS A 174 -7.25 -5.29 -23.06
CA LYS A 174 -7.52 -3.92 -22.61
C LYS A 174 -6.65 -3.50 -21.42
N ASN A 175 -6.38 -4.43 -20.50
CA ASN A 175 -5.57 -4.14 -19.32
C ASN A 175 -4.09 -4.03 -19.69
N GLU A 176 -3.60 -4.92 -20.54
CA GLU A 176 -2.24 -4.90 -21.07
C GLU A 176 -1.97 -3.61 -21.86
N SER A 177 -2.89 -3.26 -22.77
CA SER A 177 -2.82 -2.01 -23.53
C SER A 177 -2.80 -0.80 -22.58
N SER A 178 -3.66 -0.79 -21.55
CA SER A 178 -3.66 0.26 -20.54
C SER A 178 -2.33 0.36 -19.79
N ARG A 179 -1.70 -0.77 -19.43
CA ARG A 179 -0.38 -0.78 -18.78
C ARG A 179 0.74 -0.28 -19.69
N VAL A 180 0.71 -0.61 -20.97
CA VAL A 180 1.68 -0.11 -21.98
C VAL A 180 1.50 1.39 -22.22
N ILE A 181 0.27 1.84 -22.49
CA ILE A 181 -0.05 3.24 -22.78
C ILE A 181 0.25 4.13 -21.57
N ASN A 182 -0.22 3.73 -20.38
CA ASN A 182 -0.04 4.49 -19.14
C ASN A 182 1.28 4.17 -18.43
N HIS A 183 2.26 3.58 -19.12
CA HIS A 183 3.52 3.18 -18.50
C HIS A 183 4.25 4.37 -17.89
N CYS A 184 4.43 5.44 -18.64
CA CYS A 184 5.02 6.69 -18.15
C CYS A 184 4.41 7.89 -18.90
N SER A 185 4.78 9.10 -18.51
CA SER A 185 4.25 10.32 -19.17
C SER A 185 4.60 10.35 -20.66
N GLU A 186 5.80 9.92 -21.00
CA GLU A 186 6.32 9.89 -22.36
C GLU A 186 5.62 8.81 -23.22
N SER A 187 5.26 7.67 -22.62
CA SER A 187 4.46 6.63 -23.31
C SER A 187 3.07 7.14 -23.68
N ILE A 188 2.44 7.90 -22.77
CA ILE A 188 1.12 8.52 -23.03
C ILE A 188 1.23 9.50 -24.19
N ILE A 189 2.23 10.39 -24.16
CA ILE A 189 2.45 11.38 -25.23
C ILE A 189 2.69 10.69 -26.58
N TYR A 190 3.51 9.62 -26.59
CA TYR A 190 3.78 8.87 -27.82
C TYR A 190 2.50 8.22 -28.37
N TYR A 191 1.72 7.55 -27.52
CA TYR A 191 0.47 6.92 -27.94
C TYR A 191 -0.59 7.94 -28.38
N ASP A 192 -0.71 9.09 -27.70
CA ASP A 192 -1.61 10.18 -28.09
C ASP A 192 -1.25 10.73 -29.48
N ALA A 193 0.04 10.80 -29.83
CA ALA A 193 0.49 11.17 -31.16
C ALA A 193 0.09 10.14 -32.23
N LEU A 194 0.10 8.84 -31.89
CA LEU A 194 -0.42 7.78 -32.78
C LEU A 194 -1.93 7.93 -33.02
N ILE A 195 -2.71 8.21 -31.97
CA ILE A 195 -4.15 8.50 -32.09
C ILE A 195 -4.37 9.72 -32.98
N TYR A 196 -3.62 10.79 -32.74
CA TYR A 196 -3.73 12.02 -33.50
C TYR A 196 -3.47 11.76 -35.00
N ARG A 197 -2.43 10.97 -35.35
CA ARG A 197 -2.15 10.56 -36.75
C ARG A 197 -3.29 9.80 -37.37
N GLN A 198 -3.85 8.83 -36.65
CA GLN A 198 -4.93 8.00 -37.19
C GLN A 198 -6.17 8.83 -37.51
N ASN A 199 -6.43 9.86 -36.70
CA ASN A 199 -7.58 10.75 -36.87
C ASN A 199 -7.34 11.89 -37.88
N HIS A 200 -6.07 12.27 -38.13
CA HIS A 200 -5.70 13.38 -39.01
C HIS A 200 -4.74 12.88 -40.07
N ALA A 201 -5.22 12.74 -41.31
CA ALA A 201 -4.48 12.19 -42.46
C ALA A 201 -3.30 13.06 -42.98
N TYR A 202 -2.70 13.90 -42.13
CA TYR A 202 -1.60 14.81 -42.45
C TYR A 202 -0.21 14.22 -42.16
N ASP A 203 0.80 14.76 -42.85
CA ASP A 203 2.23 14.40 -42.79
C ASP A 203 2.88 14.83 -41.46
N ILE A 204 2.50 14.16 -40.36
CA ILE A 204 3.07 14.34 -39.03
C ILE A 204 4.13 13.30 -38.68
N ASP A 205 4.57 12.50 -39.66
CA ASP A 205 5.50 11.38 -39.43
C ASP A 205 6.84 11.88 -38.85
N LYS A 206 7.30 13.07 -39.22
CA LYS A 206 8.50 13.69 -38.62
C LYS A 206 8.33 14.01 -37.14
N ASP A 207 7.16 14.49 -36.74
CA ASP A 207 6.89 14.85 -35.35
C ASP A 207 6.75 13.61 -34.47
N ILE A 208 6.10 12.55 -34.99
CA ILE A 208 5.99 11.27 -34.27
C ILE A 208 7.35 10.61 -34.07
N ASN A 209 8.20 10.58 -35.10
CA ASN A 209 9.53 9.99 -34.96
C ASN A 209 10.37 10.75 -33.92
N LYS A 210 10.24 12.07 -33.84
CA LYS A 210 10.87 12.86 -32.79
C LYS A 210 10.33 12.51 -31.39
N ILE A 211 9.02 12.34 -31.24
CA ILE A 211 8.39 11.93 -29.98
C ILE A 211 8.85 10.51 -29.58
N ALA A 212 8.95 9.60 -30.55
CA ALA A 212 9.48 8.26 -30.34
C ALA A 212 10.92 8.31 -29.83
N ASP A 213 11.79 9.11 -30.46
CA ASP A 213 13.18 9.32 -30.02
C ASP A 213 13.27 9.88 -28.59
N GLU A 214 12.42 10.86 -28.25
CA GLU A 214 12.34 11.43 -26.91
C GLU A 214 11.90 10.38 -25.87
N TYR A 215 10.92 9.54 -26.23
CA TYR A 215 10.47 8.41 -25.41
C TYR A 215 11.58 7.37 -25.20
N HIS A 216 12.25 6.94 -26.27
CA HIS A 216 13.37 5.99 -26.20
C HIS A 216 14.53 6.54 -25.39
N HIS A 217 14.83 7.83 -25.53
CA HIS A 217 15.82 8.50 -24.70
C HIS A 217 15.40 8.52 -23.22
N ALA A 218 14.12 8.75 -22.91
CA ALA A 218 13.63 8.76 -21.54
C ALA A 218 13.67 7.37 -20.89
N ILE A 219 13.25 6.33 -21.63
CA ILE A 219 13.20 4.95 -21.12
C ILE A 219 14.61 4.41 -20.88
N LYS A 220 15.53 4.59 -21.85
CA LYS A 220 16.91 4.10 -21.76
C LYS A 220 17.70 4.77 -20.64
N ASN A 221 17.45 6.05 -20.40
CA ASN A 221 18.14 6.83 -19.36
C ASN A 221 17.45 6.82 -17.99
N SER A 222 16.50 5.91 -17.76
CA SER A 222 15.79 5.77 -16.47
C SER A 222 15.12 7.09 -16.02
N ARG A 223 14.67 7.92 -16.96
CA ARG A 223 13.89 9.13 -16.67
C ARG A 223 12.40 8.86 -16.58
N CYS A 224 11.94 7.75 -17.16
CA CYS A 224 10.56 7.30 -17.08
C CYS A 224 10.22 6.82 -15.66
N VAL A 225 9.35 7.58 -14.98
CA VAL A 225 8.73 7.12 -13.74
C VAL A 225 7.52 6.26 -14.11
N VAL A 226 7.58 4.98 -13.76
CA VAL A 226 6.52 4.02 -14.07
C VAL A 226 5.23 4.38 -13.32
N LYS A 227 4.12 4.42 -14.07
CA LYS A 227 2.75 4.71 -13.65
C LYS A 227 1.78 3.58 -14.00
N ALA A 228 2.26 2.56 -14.73
CA ALA A 228 1.49 1.34 -15.01
C ALA A 228 0.91 0.76 -13.71
N SER A 229 -0.31 0.23 -13.79
CA SER A 229 -1.02 -0.24 -12.61
C SER A 229 -1.93 -1.44 -12.93
N TYR A 230 -2.07 -2.32 -11.95
CA TYR A 230 -3.10 -3.37 -11.92
C TYR A 230 -4.45 -2.86 -11.38
N GLY A 231 -4.52 -1.57 -11.06
CA GLY A 231 -5.73 -0.90 -10.60
C GLY A 231 -6.23 -1.46 -9.27
N GLU A 232 -7.56 -1.43 -9.10
CA GLU A 232 -8.21 -1.77 -7.84
C GLU A 232 -7.97 -3.22 -7.40
N LYS A 233 -7.92 -4.16 -8.35
CA LYS A 233 -7.67 -5.58 -8.05
C LYS A 233 -6.29 -5.78 -7.45
N GLY A 234 -5.26 -5.21 -8.06
CA GLY A 234 -3.88 -5.28 -7.54
C GLY A 234 -3.74 -4.57 -6.20
N LYS A 235 -4.44 -3.44 -6.02
CA LYS A 235 -4.49 -2.72 -4.75
C LYS A 235 -5.11 -3.58 -3.64
N GLN A 236 -6.26 -4.20 -3.88
CA GLN A 236 -6.93 -5.05 -2.89
C GLN A 236 -6.09 -6.30 -2.55
N LYS A 237 -5.42 -6.91 -3.54
CA LYS A 237 -4.50 -8.02 -3.31
C LYS A 237 -3.38 -7.62 -2.36
N LEU A 238 -2.76 -6.46 -2.59
CA LEU A 238 -1.71 -5.92 -1.73
C LEU A 238 -2.23 -5.64 -0.30
N VAL A 239 -3.43 -5.08 -0.18
CA VAL A 239 -4.09 -4.83 1.11
C VAL A 239 -4.31 -6.12 1.88
N ASN A 240 -4.90 -7.13 1.24
CA ASN A 240 -5.13 -8.43 1.87
C ASN A 240 -3.81 -9.07 2.34
N HIS A 241 -2.75 -8.97 1.54
CA HIS A 241 -1.43 -9.49 1.89
C HIS A 241 -0.88 -8.88 3.19
N PHE A 242 -0.84 -7.56 3.32
CA PHE A 242 -0.30 -6.96 4.54
C PHE A 242 -1.26 -7.06 5.73
N VAL A 243 -2.60 -7.00 5.51
CA VAL A 243 -3.60 -7.16 6.59
C VAL A 243 -3.45 -8.52 7.28
N ASN A 244 -3.17 -9.58 6.52
CA ASN A 244 -2.91 -10.92 7.07
C ASN A 244 -1.66 -10.97 7.96
N GLN A 245 -0.72 -10.04 7.79
CA GLN A 245 0.50 -9.95 8.60
C GLN A 245 0.36 -9.02 9.81
N ILE A 246 -0.71 -8.23 9.89
CA ILE A 246 -0.97 -7.37 11.03
C ILE A 246 -1.52 -8.20 12.18
N LYS A 247 -0.65 -8.41 13.18
CA LYS A 247 -0.93 -9.27 14.34
C LYS A 247 -1.88 -8.64 15.37
N ASN A 248 -1.79 -7.32 15.54
CA ASN A 248 -2.54 -6.58 16.56
C ASN A 248 -2.52 -5.07 16.28
N ILE A 249 -3.31 -4.32 17.03
CA ILE A 249 -3.41 -2.86 16.93
C ILE A 249 -2.07 -2.11 17.08
N LYS A 250 -1.14 -2.61 17.91
CA LYS A 250 0.17 -1.97 18.06
C LYS A 250 0.97 -2.05 16.77
N HIS A 251 0.92 -3.18 16.08
CA HIS A 251 1.55 -3.34 14.77
C HIS A 251 0.88 -2.42 13.72
N LEU A 252 -0.45 -2.33 13.71
CA LEU A 252 -1.18 -1.42 12.81
C LEU A 252 -0.78 0.04 13.01
N ILE A 253 -0.72 0.51 14.27
CA ILE A 253 -0.31 1.88 14.59
C ILE A 253 1.13 2.13 14.14
N GLY A 254 2.03 1.18 14.37
CA GLY A 254 3.42 1.27 13.90
C GLY A 254 3.49 1.49 12.39
N ILE A 255 2.70 0.75 11.60
CA ILE A 255 2.58 0.96 10.15
C ILE A 255 2.02 2.34 9.84
N MET A 256 0.94 2.76 10.50
CA MET A 256 0.31 4.07 10.30
C MET A 256 1.27 5.24 10.55
N GLN A 257 2.15 5.12 11.53
CA GLN A 257 3.11 6.16 11.89
C GLN A 257 4.35 6.18 10.99
N THR A 258 4.78 5.03 10.49
CA THR A 258 6.06 4.89 9.76
C THR A 258 5.89 4.94 8.24
N CYS A 259 4.75 4.50 7.71
CA CYS A 259 4.57 4.29 6.27
C CYS A 259 3.84 5.44 5.55
N PHE A 260 3.27 6.40 6.28
CA PHE A 260 2.46 7.48 5.71
C PHE A 260 3.09 8.85 5.92
N TYR A 261 3.04 9.70 4.88
CA TYR A 261 3.54 11.07 4.97
C TYR A 261 2.49 12.00 5.56
N SER A 262 1.21 11.70 5.33
CA SER A 262 0.08 12.42 5.89
C SER A 262 -0.86 11.48 6.65
N ARG A 263 -1.38 11.96 7.79
CA ARG A 263 -2.42 11.27 8.55
C ARG A 263 -3.73 11.12 7.77
N ARG A 264 -3.92 11.88 6.68
CA ARG A 264 -5.06 11.68 5.76
C ARG A 264 -5.02 10.32 5.08
N GLU A 265 -3.83 9.76 4.87
CA GLU A 265 -3.65 8.45 4.24
C GLU A 265 -4.02 7.29 5.19
N TRP A 266 -4.17 7.55 6.49
CA TRP A 266 -4.74 6.58 7.43
C TRP A 266 -6.16 6.17 7.05
N TYR A 267 -6.95 7.12 6.54
CA TYR A 267 -8.29 6.83 6.06
C TYR A 267 -8.26 5.87 4.87
N GLU A 268 -7.39 6.14 3.88
CA GLU A 268 -7.19 5.27 2.72
C GLU A 268 -6.84 3.85 3.16
N LEU A 269 -5.94 3.69 4.14
CA LEU A 269 -5.59 2.38 4.67
C LEU A 269 -6.80 1.64 5.23
N LEU A 270 -7.48 2.26 6.20
CA LEU A 270 -8.57 1.57 6.90
C LEU A 270 -9.74 1.30 5.95
N GLU A 271 -10.11 2.25 5.08
CA GLU A 271 -11.19 2.12 4.10
C GLU A 271 -11.05 0.89 3.20
N ASN A 272 -9.82 0.51 2.84
CA ASN A 272 -9.56 -0.66 2.01
C ASN A 272 -9.47 -1.99 2.79
N MET A 273 -9.51 -1.95 4.13
CA MET A 273 -9.61 -3.15 4.97
C MET A 273 -11.06 -3.64 5.04
N GLN A 274 -11.24 -4.96 5.01
CA GLN A 274 -12.52 -5.58 5.31
C GLN A 274 -12.90 -5.32 6.77
N ASP A 275 -14.19 -5.15 7.05
CA ASP A 275 -14.68 -4.84 8.39
C ASP A 275 -14.26 -5.89 9.42
N GLN A 276 -14.33 -7.17 9.05
CA GLN A 276 -13.97 -8.28 9.93
C GLN A 276 -12.48 -8.22 10.31
N ASP A 277 -11.60 -7.85 9.38
CA ASP A 277 -10.17 -7.74 9.64
C ASP A 277 -9.85 -6.56 10.55
N LEU A 278 -10.44 -5.39 10.29
CA LEU A 278 -10.24 -4.22 11.13
C LEU A 278 -10.68 -4.52 12.57
N LEU A 279 -11.88 -5.07 12.74
CA LEU A 279 -12.42 -5.41 14.06
C LEU A 279 -11.58 -6.47 14.76
N ARG A 280 -11.12 -7.51 14.03
CA ARG A 280 -10.20 -8.52 14.56
C ARG A 280 -8.90 -7.89 15.07
N ILE A 281 -8.29 -6.99 14.29
CA ILE A 281 -7.01 -6.36 14.61
C ILE A 281 -7.13 -5.36 15.77
N VAL A 282 -8.18 -4.54 15.74
CA VAL A 282 -8.39 -3.42 16.68
C VAL A 282 -8.96 -3.90 17.99
N LEU A 283 -9.96 -4.78 17.95
CA LEU A 283 -10.71 -5.21 19.14
C LEU A 283 -10.21 -6.52 19.72
N ALA A 284 -9.62 -7.41 18.92
CA ALA A 284 -9.14 -8.72 19.36
C ALA A 284 -10.20 -9.53 20.15
N GLY A 285 -11.48 -9.35 19.83
CA GLY A 285 -12.62 -10.01 20.48
C GLY A 285 -13.23 -9.25 21.68
N ASP A 286 -12.65 -8.13 22.10
CA ASP A 286 -13.18 -7.27 23.16
C ASP A 286 -14.23 -6.27 22.63
N SER A 287 -14.93 -5.57 23.54
CA SER A 287 -15.77 -4.44 23.16
C SER A 287 -14.95 -3.17 22.87
N ILE A 288 -15.49 -2.25 22.07
CA ILE A 288 -14.86 -0.94 21.81
C ILE A 288 -14.54 -0.20 23.12
N ILE A 289 -15.46 -0.26 24.09
CA ILE A 289 -15.34 0.41 25.37
C ILE A 289 -14.17 -0.16 26.18
N ASP A 290 -14.06 -1.49 26.22
CA ASP A 290 -12.98 -2.16 26.94
C ASP A 290 -11.63 -1.89 26.28
N CYS A 291 -11.57 -1.84 24.94
CA CYS A 291 -10.35 -1.51 24.21
C CYS A 291 -9.89 -0.08 24.47
N VAL A 292 -10.79 0.90 24.39
CA VAL A 292 -10.43 2.32 24.45
C VAL A 292 -10.01 2.75 25.86
N GLN A 293 -10.50 2.08 26.91
CA GLN A 293 -10.17 2.38 28.31
C GLN A 293 -8.87 1.75 28.80
N ARG A 294 -8.23 0.88 28.01
CA ARG A 294 -6.98 0.21 28.39
C ARG A 294 -5.79 1.16 28.25
N ASP A 295 -5.34 1.72 29.38
CA ASP A 295 -4.20 2.65 29.45
C ASP A 295 -2.94 2.13 28.72
N LYS A 296 -2.71 0.80 28.66
CA LYS A 296 -1.54 0.18 28.00
C LYS A 296 -1.41 0.45 26.50
N PHE A 297 -2.45 0.97 25.84
CA PHE A 297 -2.43 1.32 24.42
C PHE A 297 -2.03 2.78 24.17
N TYR A 298 -2.10 3.63 25.19
CA TYR A 298 -1.63 5.01 25.15
C TYR A 298 -0.18 5.04 25.66
N ILE A 299 0.70 5.68 24.91
CA ILE A 299 2.13 5.75 25.27
C ILE A 299 2.60 7.17 25.58
N GLY A 300 1.68 8.14 25.53
CA GLY A 300 1.98 9.56 25.76
C GLY A 300 2.62 10.27 24.57
N ASP A 301 2.77 9.57 23.43
CA ASP A 301 3.08 10.19 22.14
C ASP A 301 1.77 10.57 21.45
N GLU A 302 1.58 11.86 21.20
CA GLU A 302 0.30 12.37 20.68
C GLU A 302 -0.06 11.78 19.32
N ASN A 303 0.93 11.53 18.46
CA ASN A 303 0.70 10.96 17.14
C ASN A 303 0.27 9.49 17.24
N HIS A 304 0.87 8.73 18.16
CA HIS A 304 0.49 7.36 18.49
C HIS A 304 -0.94 7.32 19.03
N ASP A 305 -1.24 8.18 20.00
CA ASP A 305 -2.55 8.21 20.65
C ASP A 305 -3.65 8.61 19.66
N LYS A 306 -3.37 9.54 18.74
CA LYS A 306 -4.26 9.86 17.61
C LYS A 306 -4.47 8.67 16.68
N ALA A 307 -3.42 7.94 16.30
CA ALA A 307 -3.54 6.77 15.45
C ALA A 307 -4.38 5.66 16.11
N PHE A 308 -4.17 5.42 17.40
CA PHE A 308 -4.98 4.48 18.20
C PHE A 308 -6.45 4.89 18.21
N LEU A 309 -6.75 6.14 18.59
CA LEU A 309 -8.11 6.67 18.61
C LEU A 309 -8.76 6.65 17.23
N PHE A 310 -8.01 6.89 16.17
CA PHE A 310 -8.49 6.82 14.79
C PHE A 310 -8.94 5.40 14.43
N CYS A 311 -8.16 4.37 14.79
CA CYS A 311 -8.54 2.97 14.58
C CYS A 311 -9.81 2.57 15.34
N ILE A 312 -9.91 3.01 16.60
CA ILE A 312 -11.08 2.75 17.46
C ILE A 312 -12.32 3.45 16.90
N LEU A 313 -12.19 4.71 16.50
CA LEU A 313 -13.27 5.51 15.93
C LEU A 313 -13.78 4.93 14.61
N GLU A 314 -12.88 4.48 13.74
CA GLU A 314 -13.26 3.86 12.47
C GLU A 314 -13.99 2.53 12.71
N SER A 315 -13.55 1.74 13.70
CA SER A 315 -14.27 0.54 14.14
C SER A 315 -15.68 0.87 14.66
N TYR A 316 -15.82 1.95 15.43
CA TYR A 316 -17.12 2.45 15.91
C TYR A 316 -18.06 2.81 14.74
N ILE A 317 -17.56 3.58 13.76
CA ILE A 317 -18.32 4.00 12.59
C ILE A 317 -18.85 2.79 11.81
N ARG A 318 -18.00 1.76 11.60
CA ARG A 318 -18.39 0.55 10.86
C ARG A 318 -19.41 -0.29 11.60
N LEU A 319 -19.21 -0.55 12.89
CA LEU A 319 -20.19 -1.28 13.70
C LEU A 319 -21.54 -0.58 13.72
N ARG A 320 -21.56 0.76 13.84
CA ARG A 320 -22.81 1.53 13.78
C ARG A 320 -23.50 1.41 12.44
N LYS A 321 -22.76 1.48 11.33
CA LYS A 321 -23.32 1.28 9.98
C LYS A 321 -23.89 -0.13 9.77
N GLN A 322 -23.22 -1.16 10.28
CA GLN A 322 -23.67 -2.56 10.17
C GLN A 322 -24.94 -2.84 10.99
N GLN A 323 -25.07 -2.20 12.16
CA GLN A 323 -26.27 -2.32 12.98
C GLN A 323 -27.52 -1.72 12.31
N GLY A 324 -27.36 -0.85 11.31
CA GLY A 324 -28.45 -0.15 10.62
C GLY A 324 -29.24 0.78 11.56
N ASN A 325 -30.28 1.44 11.03
CA ASN A 325 -31.33 2.09 11.83
C ASN A 325 -32.21 1.03 12.52
N VAL A 326 -31.60 0.07 13.22
CA VAL A 326 -32.33 -0.62 14.27
C VAL A 326 -32.42 0.41 15.37
N ASP A 327 -33.54 1.15 15.38
CA ASP A 327 -34.07 1.73 16.60
C ASP A 327 -34.06 0.58 17.61
N LEU A 328 -33.02 0.54 18.45
CA LEU A 328 -32.99 -0.39 19.57
C LEU A 328 -34.29 -0.10 20.31
N PRO A 329 -35.21 -1.07 20.45
CA PRO A 329 -36.36 -0.85 21.30
C PRO A 329 -35.81 -0.42 22.65
N ILE A 330 -36.33 0.71 23.15
CA ILE A 330 -35.91 1.47 24.34
C ILE A 330 -35.85 0.62 25.64
N THR A 331 -36.08 -0.68 25.56
CA THR A 331 -36.25 -1.63 26.67
C THR A 331 -34.95 -2.21 27.24
N LEU A 332 -33.76 -1.89 26.73
CA LEU A 332 -32.48 -2.44 27.25
C LEU A 332 -31.40 -1.39 27.50
N LEU A 333 -31.75 -0.22 28.04
CA LEU A 333 -30.76 0.62 28.72
C LEU A 333 -30.58 0.15 30.17
N PRO A 334 -29.39 -0.34 30.57
CA PRO A 334 -29.13 -0.71 31.95
C PRO A 334 -29.05 0.55 32.81
N ASN A 335 -30.05 0.75 33.69
CA ASN A 335 -30.08 1.57 34.91
C ASN A 335 -29.53 3.03 34.91
N TYR A 336 -28.98 3.58 33.83
CA TYR A 336 -28.53 4.97 33.76
C TYR A 336 -29.68 5.97 33.65
N ALA A 337 -30.84 5.54 33.16
CA ALA A 337 -32.06 6.33 33.13
C ALA A 337 -32.53 6.72 34.55
N GLY A 338 -32.31 5.91 35.58
CA GLY A 338 -32.88 6.16 36.92
C GLY A 338 -32.43 7.46 37.62
N LYS A 339 -31.26 8.02 37.27
CA LYS A 339 -30.72 9.21 37.96
C LYS A 339 -31.13 10.57 37.38
N TRP A 340 -31.57 10.62 36.12
CA TRP A 340 -31.94 11.89 35.46
C TRP A 340 -33.46 12.09 35.33
N PHE A 341 -34.27 11.08 35.67
CA PHE A 341 -35.72 11.09 35.44
C PHE A 341 -36.53 11.96 36.41
N HIS A 342 -35.95 12.51 37.48
CA HIS A 342 -36.75 13.14 38.54
C HIS A 342 -36.75 14.68 38.61
N GLN A 343 -36.05 15.42 37.74
CA GLN A 343 -35.98 16.88 37.91
C GLN A 343 -36.88 17.72 36.99
N TYR A 344 -37.40 17.20 35.86
CA TYR A 344 -38.12 18.06 34.89
C TYR A 344 -39.38 17.48 34.20
N GLY A 345 -39.97 16.39 34.68
CA GLY A 345 -41.37 16.06 34.39
C GLY A 345 -41.78 15.83 32.93
N LYS A 346 -40.84 15.56 32.02
CA LYS A 346 -41.12 15.05 30.67
C LYS A 346 -40.24 13.82 30.39
N PRO A 347 -40.75 12.77 29.72
CA PRO A 347 -39.92 11.66 29.27
C PRO A 347 -38.86 12.22 28.32
N TRP A 348 -37.61 12.25 28.78
CA TRP A 348 -36.48 12.62 27.95
C TRP A 348 -36.22 11.42 27.03
N PHE A 349 -36.75 11.48 25.80
CA PHE A 349 -36.33 10.62 24.68
C PHE A 349 -34.95 11.07 24.15
N GLY A 350 -34.08 11.60 25.02
CA GLY A 350 -32.88 12.36 24.67
C GLY A 350 -31.70 11.45 24.41
N GLY A 351 -31.70 10.82 23.23
CA GLY A 351 -30.50 10.29 22.62
C GLY A 351 -30.32 10.95 21.26
N TYR A 352 -29.07 11.13 20.84
CA TYR A 352 -28.79 11.57 19.46
C TYR A 352 -29.05 10.42 18.48
N SER A 353 -29.59 10.75 17.32
CA SER A 353 -29.83 9.82 16.22
C SER A 353 -28.52 9.19 15.73
N MET A 354 -28.63 8.07 15.01
CA MET A 354 -27.49 7.43 14.37
C MET A 354 -26.77 8.38 13.40
N GLU A 355 -27.53 9.18 12.64
CA GLU A 355 -26.98 10.17 11.71
C GLU A 355 -26.16 11.23 12.46
N GLU A 356 -26.72 11.83 13.52
CA GLU A 356 -25.99 12.80 14.35
C GLU A 356 -24.72 12.22 14.98
N LYS A 357 -24.76 10.96 15.44
CA LYS A 357 -23.58 10.25 15.96
C LYS A 357 -22.52 10.02 14.88
N LEU A 358 -22.93 9.61 13.68
CA LEU A 358 -22.00 9.39 12.56
C LEU A 358 -21.40 10.70 12.06
N GLU A 359 -22.18 11.78 11.98
CA GLU A 359 -21.66 13.12 11.66
C GLU A 359 -20.64 13.59 12.69
N ALA A 360 -20.95 13.47 13.98
CA ALA A 360 -20.01 13.82 15.04
C ALA A 360 -18.75 12.94 15.03
N ALA A 361 -18.89 11.64 14.77
CA ALA A 361 -17.76 10.73 14.61
C ALA A 361 -16.90 11.12 13.40
N ASN A 362 -17.49 11.54 12.28
CA ASN A 362 -16.75 12.05 11.12
C ASN A 362 -16.02 13.36 11.43
N ALA A 363 -16.62 14.27 12.20
CA ALA A 363 -15.96 15.48 12.66
C ALA A 363 -14.75 15.16 13.56
N LEU A 364 -14.90 14.20 14.47
CA LEU A 364 -13.77 13.71 15.28
C LEU A 364 -12.69 13.06 14.42
N ARG A 365 -13.07 12.28 13.42
CA ARG A 365 -12.13 11.64 12.48
C ARG A 365 -11.28 12.66 11.75
N LEU A 366 -11.90 13.75 11.25
CA LEU A 366 -11.20 14.87 10.62
C LEU A 366 -10.25 15.58 11.59
N PHE A 367 -10.67 15.76 12.84
CA PHE A 367 -9.80 16.32 13.88
C PHE A 367 -8.57 15.45 14.14
N LEU A 368 -8.74 14.12 14.28
CA LEU A 368 -7.63 13.19 14.58
C LEU A 368 -6.55 13.16 13.49
N VAL A 369 -6.90 13.43 12.23
CA VAL A 369 -5.93 13.53 11.12
C VAL A 369 -5.39 14.95 10.92
N SER A 370 -5.86 15.94 11.68
CA SER A 370 -5.42 17.34 11.59
C SER A 370 -4.21 17.64 12.47
N ASP A 371 -3.41 18.65 12.11
CA ASP A 371 -2.24 19.11 12.89
C ASP A 371 -2.56 19.79 14.21
N LEU A 372 -3.85 19.94 14.54
CA LEU A 372 -4.27 20.50 15.82
C LEU A 372 -3.97 19.54 16.98
N PRO A 373 -3.46 20.05 18.11
CA PRO A 373 -3.17 19.20 19.25
C PRO A 373 -4.46 18.66 19.89
N LEU A 374 -4.38 17.47 20.50
CA LEU A 374 -5.52 16.77 21.13
C LEU A 374 -6.31 17.66 22.10
N ASP A 375 -5.64 18.57 22.83
CA ASP A 375 -6.27 19.48 23.78
C ASP A 375 -7.17 20.55 23.13
N LYS A 376 -7.09 20.75 21.81
CA LYS A 376 -7.90 21.73 21.06
C LYS A 376 -9.22 21.17 20.53
N LEU A 377 -9.54 19.90 20.79
CA LEU A 377 -10.74 19.25 20.29
C LEU A 377 -12.00 20.12 20.45
N LYS A 378 -12.31 20.53 21.68
CA LYS A 378 -13.55 21.26 22.02
C LYS A 378 -13.70 22.62 21.33
N ILE A 379 -12.59 23.27 20.98
CA ILE A 379 -12.62 24.58 20.30
C ILE A 379 -12.53 24.47 18.78
N SER A 380 -12.11 23.30 18.29
CA SER A 380 -11.88 23.05 16.85
C SER A 380 -13.03 22.36 16.15
N ILE A 381 -13.90 21.69 16.91
CA ILE A 381 -15.11 21.04 16.39
C ILE A 381 -16.30 21.98 16.55
N ASP A 382 -17.16 22.02 15.53
CA ASP A 382 -18.42 22.78 15.54
C ASP A 382 -19.27 22.40 16.76
N ALA A 383 -19.82 23.42 17.43
CA ALA A 383 -20.63 23.27 18.63
C ALA A 383 -21.80 22.29 18.45
N LYS A 384 -22.37 22.19 17.23
CA LYS A 384 -23.46 21.24 16.94
C LYS A 384 -23.07 19.77 17.13
N TYR A 385 -21.78 19.42 16.99
CA TYR A 385 -21.30 18.05 17.16
C TYR A 385 -20.90 17.73 18.60
N LEU A 386 -20.71 18.73 19.48
CA LEU A 386 -20.22 18.49 20.85
C LEU A 386 -21.18 17.61 21.66
N GLY A 387 -22.48 17.85 21.56
CA GLY A 387 -23.48 17.02 22.23
C GLY A 387 -23.37 15.53 21.84
N PRO A 388 -23.56 15.18 20.56
CA PRO A 388 -23.44 13.80 20.11
C PRO A 388 -22.06 13.18 20.38
N LEU A 389 -20.99 13.97 20.30
CA LEU A 389 -19.62 13.49 20.47
C LEU A 389 -19.31 13.05 21.91
N PHE A 390 -19.85 13.73 22.92
CA PHE A 390 -19.52 13.48 24.33
C PHE A 390 -20.51 12.56 25.07
N GLU A 391 -21.45 11.92 24.37
CA GLU A 391 -22.46 11.03 24.95
C GLU A 391 -22.34 9.57 24.45
N GLY A 392 -22.70 8.59 25.29
CA GLY A 392 -22.71 7.17 24.96
C GLY A 392 -21.32 6.62 24.64
N ASP A 393 -21.23 5.59 23.80
CA ASP A 393 -19.95 4.95 23.44
C ASP A 393 -18.97 5.93 22.78
N LEU A 394 -19.47 6.79 21.89
CA LEU A 394 -18.67 7.84 21.25
C LEU A 394 -18.13 8.84 22.29
N GLY A 395 -18.92 9.12 23.33
CA GLY A 395 -18.49 9.91 24.48
C GLY A 395 -17.31 9.26 25.21
N VAL A 396 -17.35 7.95 25.44
CA VAL A 396 -16.24 7.23 26.08
C VAL A 396 -14.97 7.28 25.24
N ILE A 397 -15.07 7.10 23.91
CA ILE A 397 -13.93 7.25 22.99
C ILE A 397 -13.36 8.67 23.08
N THR A 398 -14.22 9.67 22.98
CA THR A 398 -13.83 11.09 22.98
C THR A 398 -13.18 11.51 24.30
N GLN A 399 -13.65 10.98 25.44
CA GLN A 399 -13.08 11.29 26.75
C GLN A 399 -11.64 10.78 26.93
N GLN A 400 -11.19 9.82 26.12
CA GLN A 400 -9.79 9.39 26.13
C GLN A 400 -8.83 10.37 25.46
N ILE A 401 -9.35 11.41 24.80
CA ILE A 401 -8.58 12.58 24.40
C ILE A 401 -8.25 13.37 25.68
N ARG A 402 -7.29 12.85 26.46
CA ARG A 402 -6.86 13.46 27.72
C ARG A 402 -6.13 14.76 27.41
N VAL A 403 -6.59 15.84 28.04
CA VAL A 403 -5.80 17.07 28.19
C VAL A 403 -4.81 16.81 29.33
N PRO A 404 -3.48 16.85 29.11
CA PRO A 404 -2.53 16.77 30.20
C PRO A 404 -2.83 17.87 31.23
N GLY A 405 -3.06 17.49 32.50
CA GLY A 405 -3.23 18.45 33.60
C GLY A 405 -4.66 18.91 33.92
N ARG A 406 -5.71 18.29 33.38
CA ARG A 406 -7.08 18.50 33.88
C ARG A 406 -7.71 17.17 34.30
N SER A 407 -7.80 16.98 35.62
CA SER A 407 -8.74 16.04 36.23
C SER A 407 -10.14 16.31 35.70
N TYR A 408 -10.90 15.22 35.47
CA TYR A 408 -12.27 15.21 35.00
C TYR A 408 -13.09 16.40 35.51
N PHE A 409 -13.49 17.30 34.60
CA PHE A 409 -14.58 18.23 34.83
C PHE A 409 -15.78 17.71 34.04
N PHE A 410 -16.60 16.93 34.73
CA PHE A 410 -18.03 16.87 34.46
C PHE A 410 -18.72 17.93 35.31
#